data_AF-A0A1R0WG83-F1
#
_entry.id   AF-A0A1R0WG83-F1
#
_cell.length_a   1.000
_cell.length_b   1.000
_cell.length_c   1.000
_cell.angle_alpha   90.00
_cell.angle_beta   90.00
_cell.angle_gamma   90.00
#
_symmetry.space_group_name_H-M   'P 1'
#
loop_
_entity.id
_entity.type
_entity.pdbx_description
1 polymer ?
#
loop_
_entity_poly.entity_id
_entity_poly.type
_entity_poly.pdbx_seq_one_letter_code
_entity_poly.pdbx_strand_id
1 'polypeptide(L)' 'MQKELRKAIQTLERFDAETDPKGNSRENVVVAIADFFKYDLNKTIDLLKTVLNEVETKKDHGGNHSL' A
#
# COMPACT_ATOMS: atom_id res chain seq x y z
N MET A 1 0.40 9.03 -9.23
CA MET A 1 -0.85 8.72 -8.49
C MET A 1 -1.38 7.32 -8.73
N GLN A 2 -2.04 7.05 -9.87
CA GLN A 2 -2.76 5.78 -10.10
C GLN A 2 -1.85 4.55 -10.10
N LYS A 3 -0.62 4.68 -10.61
CA LYS A 3 0.35 3.57 -10.65
C LYS A 3 0.81 3.15 -9.25
N GLU A 4 1.21 4.11 -8.40
CA GLU A 4 1.74 3.80 -7.07
C GLU A 4 0.64 3.34 -6.11
N LEU A 5 -0.56 3.94 -6.18
CA LEU A 5 -1.73 3.46 -5.45
C LEU A 5 -2.10 2.02 -5.87
N ARG A 6 -2.11 1.73 -7.18
CA ARG A 6 -2.38 0.38 -7.68
C ARG A 6 -1.37 -0.64 -7.16
N LYS A 7 -0.07 -0.31 -7.15
CA LYS A 7 0.95 -1.20 -6.59
C LYS A 7 0.75 -1.44 -5.10
N ALA A 8 0.46 -0.40 -4.32
CA ALA A 8 0.21 -0.55 -2.89
C ALA A 8 -1.00 -1.47 -2.63
N ILE A 9 -2.09 -1.28 -3.38
CA ILE A 9 -3.28 -2.14 -3.30
C ILE A 9 -2.92 -3.59 -3.65
N GLN A 10 -2.22 -3.82 -4.77
CA GLN A 10 -1.83 -5.17 -5.18
C GLN A 10 -0.96 -5.89 -4.15
N THR A 11 -0.05 -5.17 -3.49
CA THR A 11 0.78 -5.74 -2.42
C THR A 11 -0.07 -6.12 -1.21
N LEU A 12 -1.05 -5.29 -0.84
CA LEU A 12 -1.97 -5.57 0.27
C LEU A 12 -2.94 -6.72 -0.05
N GLU A 13 -3.48 -6.79 -1.27
CA GLU A 13 -4.34 -7.88 -1.73
C GLU A 13 -3.60 -9.23 -1.73
N ARG A 14 -2.33 -9.23 -2.16
CA ARG A 14 -1.49 -10.43 -2.09
C ARG A 14 -1.29 -10.86 -0.64
N PHE A 15 -0.97 -9.92 0.25
CA PHE A 15 -0.77 -10.20 1.67
C PHE A 15 -2.03 -10.80 2.31
N ASP A 16 -3.22 -10.25 2.00
CA ASP A 16 -4.50 -10.77 2.49
C ASP A 16 -4.72 -12.23 2.03
N ALA A 17 -4.48 -12.52 0.76
CA ALA A 17 -4.61 -13.88 0.22
C ALA A 17 -3.62 -14.88 0.84
N GLU A 18 -2.37 -14.46 1.07
CA GLU A 18 -1.32 -15.29 1.67
C GLU A 18 -1.51 -15.51 3.17
N THR A 19 -2.30 -14.66 3.83
CA THR A 19 -2.59 -14.76 5.27
C THR A 19 -3.98 -15.27 5.61
N ASP A 20 -4.81 -15.62 4.61
CA ASP A 20 -6.12 -16.24 4.85
C ASP A 20 -5.95 -17.62 5.54
N PRO A 21 -6.39 -17.76 6.81
CA PRO A 21 -6.26 -19.01 7.55
C PRO A 21 -7.20 -20.12 7.06
N LYS A 22 -8.18 -19.81 6.19
CA LYS A 22 -9.06 -20.82 5.57
C LYS A 22 -8.42 -21.46 4.34
N GLY A 23 -7.52 -20.75 3.66
CA GLY A 23 -6.82 -21.20 2.46
C GLY A 23 -5.38 -21.68 2.71
N ASN A 24 -4.78 -21.32 3.86
CA ASN A 24 -3.36 -21.55 4.14
C ASN A 24 -3.13 -22.27 5.48
N SER A 25 -2.01 -22.99 5.59
CA SER A 25 -1.56 -23.55 6.87
C SER A 25 -1.10 -22.44 7.82
N ARG A 26 -1.12 -22.70 9.14
CA ARG A 26 -0.68 -21.73 10.15
C ARG A 26 0.78 -21.34 9.96
N GLU A 27 1.63 -22.30 9.60
CA GLU A 27 3.05 -22.08 9.32
C GLU A 27 3.23 -21.14 8.12
N ASN A 28 2.47 -21.35 7.05
CA ASN A 28 2.52 -20.49 5.87
C ASN A 28 2.05 -19.08 6.17
N VAL A 29 0.99 -18.93 6.97
CA VAL A 29 0.50 -17.61 7.42
C VAL A 29 1.58 -16.88 8.22
N VAL A 30 2.28 -17.56 9.14
CA VAL A 30 3.37 -16.95 9.92
C VAL A 30 4.54 -16.52 9.03
N VAL A 31 4.90 -17.33 8.03
CA VAL A 31 5.95 -16.98 7.06
C VAL A 31 5.54 -15.78 6.21
N ALA A 32 4.31 -15.77 5.67
CA ALA A 32 3.78 -14.65 4.88
C ALA A 32 3.76 -13.34 5.68
N ILE A 33 3.37 -13.39 6.96
CA ILE A 33 3.45 -12.25 7.88
C ILE A 33 4.89 -11.77 8.02
N ALA A 34 5.83 -12.66 8.31
CA ALA A 34 7.23 -12.31 8.49
C ALA A 34 7.84 -11.68 7.21
N ASP A 35 7.55 -12.26 6.04
CA ASP A 35 8.04 -11.76 4.76
C ASP A 35 7.46 -10.39 4.41
N PHE A 36 6.16 -10.18 4.65
CA PHE A 36 5.54 -8.88 4.45
C PHE A 36 6.20 -7.81 5.32
N PHE A 37 6.39 -8.08 6.62
CA PHE A 37 7.07 -7.14 7.52
C PHE A 37 8.49 -6.84 7.08
N LYS A 38 9.22 -7.86 6.61
CA LYS A 38 10.64 -7.73 6.26
C LYS A 38 10.86 -7.02 4.92
N TYR A 39 10.03 -7.26 3.92
CA TYR A 39 10.32 -6.86 2.54
C TYR A 39 9.32 -5.90 1.92
N ASP A 40 8.06 -5.91 2.34
CA ASP A 40 6.97 -5.25 1.62
C ASP A 40 6.32 -4.11 2.40
N LEU A 41 6.30 -4.15 3.74
CA LEU A 41 5.64 -3.14 4.57
C LEU A 41 6.19 -1.73 4.32
N ASN A 42 7.51 -1.56 4.43
CA ASN A 42 8.14 -0.25 4.23
C ASN A 42 7.92 0.28 2.81
N LYS A 43 8.01 -0.60 1.79
CA LYS A 43 7.73 -0.22 0.40
C LYS A 43 6.29 0.22 0.22
N THR A 44 5.34 -0.52 0.79
CA THR A 44 3.91 -0.19 0.75
C THR A 44 3.64 1.16 1.41
N ILE A 45 4.28 1.44 2.56
CA ILE A 45 4.20 2.74 3.24
C ILE A 45 4.73 3.86 2.35
N ASP A 46 5.89 3.67 1.70
CA ASP A 46 6.48 4.71 0.84
C ASP A 46 5.63 4.99 -0.41
N LEU A 47 5.01 3.96 -0.98
CA LEU A 47 4.03 4.10 -2.06
C LEU A 47 2.83 4.94 -1.61
N LEU A 48 2.27 4.63 -0.44
CA LEU A 48 1.12 5.36 0.12
C LEU A 48 1.47 6.82 0.47
N LYS A 49 2.65 7.07 1.03
CA LYS A 49 3.15 8.44 1.26
C LYS A 49 3.28 9.24 -0.03
N THR A 50 3.77 8.61 -1.10
CA THR A 50 3.85 9.25 -2.42
C THR A 50 2.46 9.65 -2.91
N VAL A 51 1.47 8.75 -2.79
CA VAL A 51 0.08 9.05 -3.15
C VAL A 51 -0.49 10.18 -2.31
N LEU A 52 -0.24 10.18 -0.99
CA LEU A 52 -0.71 11.23 -0.09
C LEU A 52 -0.15 12.60 -0.48
N ASN A 53 1.18 12.71 -0.67
CA ASN A 53 1.83 13.95 -1.08
C ASN A 53 1.27 14.49 -2.41
N GLU A 54 0.99 13.61 -3.37
CA GLU A 54 0.39 14.03 -4.65
C GLU A 54 -1.05 14.53 -4.52
N VAL A 55 -1.83 13.98 -3.58
CA VAL A 55 -3.20 14.45 -3.28
C VAL A 55 -3.15 15.82 -2.60
N GLU A 56 -2.25 15.99 -1.63
CA GLU A 56 -2.06 17.26 -0.91
C GLU A 56 -1.57 18.37 -1.85
N THR A 57 -0.56 18.12 -2.67
CA THR A 57 -0.05 19.10 -3.64
C THR A 57 -1.10 19.54 -4.65
N LYS A 58 -1.96 18.62 -5.15
CA LYS A 58 -3.08 18.99 -6.02
C LYS A 58 -4.14 19.83 -5.32
N LYS A 59 -4.37 19.60 -4.03
CA LYS A 59 -5.29 20.38 -3.21
C LYS A 59 -4.79 21.82 -3.06
N ASP A 60 -3.48 22.00 -2.88
CA ASP A 60 -2.87 23.32 -2.70
C ASP A 60 -2.83 24.16 -3.99
N HIS A 61 -2.77 23.53 -5.17
CA HIS A 61 -2.73 24.22 -6.46
C HIS A 61 -4.13 24.57 -7.02
N GLY A 62 -5.21 24.14 -6.36
CA GLY A 62 -6.59 24.48 -6.74
C GLY A 62 -7.14 25.76 -6.10
N GLY A 63 -6.38 26.41 -5.21
CA GLY A 63 -6.87 27.47 -4.33
C GLY A 63 -6.58 28.91 -4.74
N ASN A 64 -5.94 29.19 -5.89
CA ASN A 64 -5.54 30.56 -6.21
C ASN A 64 -5.70 30.93 -7.70
N HIS A 65 -6.94 30.91 -8.18
CA HIS A 65 -7.34 31.65 -9.38
C HIS A 65 -8.71 32.30 -9.13
N SER A 66 -8.73 33.29 -8.25
CA SER A 66 -9.86 34.21 -8.08
C SER A 66 -9.34 35.57 -7.61
N LEU A 67 -8.68 36.29 -8.52
CA LEU A 67 -8.57 37.75 -8.51
C LEU A 67 -8.90 38.25 -9.92
#